data_AF-A0A4Q3G0E9-F1
#
_entry.id   AF-A0A4Q3G0E9-F1
#
_cell.length_a   1.000
_cell.length_b   1.000
_cell.length_c   1.000
_cell.angle_alpha   90.00
_cell.angle_beta   90.00
_cell.angle_gamma   90.00
#
_symmetry.space_group_name_H-M   'P 1'
#
loop_
_entity.id
_entity.type
_entity.pdbx_description
1 polymer ?
#
loop_
_entity_poly.entity_id
_entity_poly.type
_entity_poly.pdbx_seq_one_letter_code
_entity_poly.pdbx_strand_id
1 'polypeptide(L)'
;NPFVTADTLSRTLQLQSDRVMRFYISEVDLLGAELSIASDLSAVSEELSALAAKARNPSAHRKGEPYRLALSGILARLMATAARLETDVGESSINNEVAAYADPDAFLSDLNVLDRSLVAIGCSIIARGRLRRLRRAVRCFGFHLAVLDVRQNSAVHERTISELFGIVGAVKSYESLSEEGRVALLTHEIGAVRPVVSPFRSCSEETSSELEIFRAVAEAKAKFGEGAITQCIISMTRGASDLLEVALLLKEVGLVDPSGSSRINIVPLFETIEDLRNCAGIMDELLALPAYRKLVASRSDVQEVMLGYSDSNKDGGFVTSGWELYKAEIQLIEVFAKHRVRLRLFHGRGGSVGRGGGPSYEAILAQPVGAVNGQIRITEQGETISGKYANPKVGRANLET
;
A
#
# COMPACT_ATOMS: atom_id res chain seq x y z
N ASN A 1 -1.02 8.06 -18.17
CA ASN A 1 -0.92 9.54 -18.21
C ASN A 1 0.56 9.86 -18.27
N PRO A 2 1.09 10.40 -19.38
CA PRO A 2 2.53 10.59 -19.56
C PRO A 2 3.16 11.59 -18.58
N PHE A 3 2.36 12.43 -17.93
CA PHE A 3 2.84 13.38 -16.93
C PHE A 3 3.08 12.75 -15.54
N VAL A 4 2.69 11.48 -15.34
CA VAL A 4 2.93 10.76 -14.08
C VAL A 4 4.19 9.93 -14.27
N THR A 5 5.31 10.45 -13.79
CA THR A 5 6.65 9.89 -13.91
C THR A 5 7.17 9.32 -12.59
N ALA A 6 8.34 8.66 -12.62
CA ALA A 6 9.08 8.26 -11.42
C ALA A 6 9.32 9.44 -10.46
N ASP A 7 9.68 10.61 -10.98
CA ASP A 7 9.85 11.83 -10.18
C ASP A 7 8.55 12.27 -9.50
N THR A 8 7.43 12.19 -10.21
CA THR A 8 6.12 12.54 -9.67
C THR A 8 5.72 11.59 -8.53
N LEU A 9 6.00 10.29 -8.68
CA LEU A 9 5.78 9.28 -7.64
C LEU A 9 6.62 9.59 -6.39
N SER A 10 7.93 9.77 -6.56
CA SER A 10 8.86 10.08 -5.47
C SER A 10 8.49 11.38 -4.75
N ARG A 11 8.15 12.43 -5.51
CA ARG A 11 7.72 13.71 -4.94
C ARG A 11 6.42 13.59 -4.17
N THR A 12 5.45 12.81 -4.65
CA THR A 12 4.16 12.60 -3.98
C THR A 12 4.36 11.94 -2.62
N LEU A 13 5.16 10.87 -2.55
CA LEU A 13 5.46 10.19 -1.28
C LEU A 13 6.24 11.10 -0.32
N GLN A 14 7.16 11.90 -0.83
CA GLN A 14 7.87 12.87 0.00
C GLN A 14 6.90 13.88 0.63
N LEU A 15 5.98 14.47 -0.14
CA LEU A 15 4.98 15.40 0.38
C LEU A 15 4.05 14.76 1.42
N GLN A 16 3.66 13.51 1.20
CA GLN A 16 2.86 12.74 2.14
C GLN A 16 3.63 12.48 3.46
N SER A 17 4.90 12.07 3.35
CA SER A 17 5.80 11.84 4.48
C SER A 17 6.04 13.14 5.27
N ASP A 18 6.32 14.26 4.59
CA ASP A 18 6.48 15.58 5.22
C ASP A 18 5.25 15.93 6.07
N ARG A 19 4.05 15.74 5.51
CA ARG A 19 2.80 16.07 6.17
C ARG A 19 2.57 15.22 7.42
N VAL A 20 2.78 13.90 7.34
CA VAL A 20 2.52 13.01 8.47
C VAL A 20 3.57 13.14 9.57
N MET A 21 4.83 13.37 9.21
CA MET A 21 5.91 13.57 10.18
C MET A 21 5.72 14.87 10.97
N ARG A 22 5.34 15.98 10.32
CA ARG A 22 4.97 17.22 11.02
C ARG A 22 3.82 17.00 12.00
N PHE A 23 2.81 16.22 11.60
CA PHE A 23 1.69 15.89 12.48
C PHE A 23 2.14 15.10 13.72
N TYR A 24 2.94 14.04 13.55
CA TYR A 24 3.42 13.25 14.69
C TYR A 24 4.32 14.05 15.64
N ILE A 25 5.24 14.84 15.09
CA ILE A 25 6.11 15.73 15.87
C ILE A 25 5.27 16.68 16.72
N SER A 26 4.28 17.34 16.12
CA SER A 26 3.39 18.26 16.83
C SER A 26 2.57 17.54 17.91
N GLU A 27 2.03 16.36 17.63
CA GLU A 27 1.25 15.60 18.61
C GLU A 27 2.10 15.08 19.78
N VAL A 28 3.35 14.68 19.54
CA VAL A 28 4.28 14.26 20.60
C VAL A 28 4.68 15.44 21.48
N ASP A 29 4.92 16.61 20.89
CA ASP A 29 5.21 17.83 21.65
C ASP A 29 4.04 18.24 22.57
N LEU A 30 2.82 18.24 22.02
CA LEU A 30 1.60 18.49 22.79
C LEU A 30 1.36 17.46 23.90
N LEU A 31 1.62 16.18 23.65
CA LEU A 31 1.59 15.15 24.69
C LEU A 31 2.61 15.44 25.80
N GLY A 32 3.81 15.92 25.45
CA GLY A 32 4.85 16.29 26.40
C GLY A 32 4.43 17.43 27.32
N ALA A 33 3.66 18.39 26.81
CA ALA A 33 3.06 19.46 27.60
C ALA A 33 1.97 18.94 28.55
N GLU A 34 1.11 18.03 28.07
CA GLU A 34 -0.05 17.49 28.82
C GLU A 34 0.33 16.46 29.90
N LEU A 35 1.36 15.63 29.70
CA LEU A 35 1.71 14.51 30.58
C LEU A 35 2.80 14.85 31.60
N SER A 36 2.45 15.67 32.59
CA SER A 36 3.34 16.15 33.66
C SER A 36 3.32 15.30 34.94
N ILE A 37 2.98 14.02 34.85
CA ILE A 37 2.86 13.14 36.04
C ILE A 37 4.25 12.96 36.66
N ALA A 38 4.38 13.36 37.92
CA ALA A 38 5.63 13.31 38.65
C ALA A 38 5.82 11.95 39.35
N SER A 39 7.06 11.44 39.35
CA SER A 39 7.43 10.11 39.86
C SER A 39 7.30 9.96 41.38
N ASP A 40 7.25 11.08 42.11
CA ASP A 40 6.99 11.15 43.55
C ASP A 40 5.50 10.98 43.91
N LEU A 41 4.60 11.27 42.96
CA LEU A 41 3.15 11.18 43.14
C LEU A 41 2.54 9.87 42.59
N SER A 42 3.23 9.19 41.66
CA SER A 42 2.71 7.97 41.03
C SER A 42 3.83 7.03 40.64
N ALA A 43 3.66 5.74 40.97
CA ALA A 43 4.57 4.69 40.54
C ALA A 43 4.52 4.53 39.02
N VAL A 44 5.66 4.51 38.35
CA VAL A 44 5.75 4.29 36.91
C VAL A 44 6.24 2.89 36.59
N SER A 45 5.83 2.36 35.44
CA SER A 45 6.32 1.06 34.97
C SER A 45 7.82 1.06 34.69
N GLU A 46 8.48 -0.08 34.86
CA GLU A 46 9.90 -0.25 34.53
C GLU A 46 10.19 0.05 33.06
N GLU A 47 9.29 -0.36 32.16
CA GLU A 47 9.38 -0.04 30.73
C GLU A 47 9.41 1.47 30.47
N LEU A 48 8.56 2.24 31.16
CA LEU A 48 8.54 3.70 31.04
C LEU A 48 9.81 4.33 31.59
N SER A 49 10.30 3.87 32.74
CA SER A 49 11.56 4.35 33.31
C SER A 49 12.74 4.07 32.37
N ALA A 50 12.79 2.89 31.76
CA ALA A 50 13.82 2.55 30.77
C ALA A 50 13.72 3.42 29.51
N LEU A 51 12.50 3.73 29.05
CA LEU A 51 12.29 4.64 27.92
C LEU A 51 12.69 6.08 28.25
N ALA A 52 12.35 6.57 29.44
CA ALA A 52 12.74 7.89 29.94
C ALA A 52 14.25 8.03 30.08
N ALA A 53 14.94 6.98 30.54
CA ALA A 53 16.40 6.97 30.69
C ALA A 53 17.16 7.09 29.35
N LYS A 54 16.51 6.76 28.22
CA LYS A 54 17.10 6.95 26.88
C LYS A 54 17.05 8.41 26.41
N ALA A 55 16.27 9.27 27.06
CA ALA A 55 16.20 10.68 26.70
C ALA A 55 17.53 11.37 27.08
N ARG A 56 18.27 11.84 26.06
CA ARG A 56 19.50 12.62 26.28
C ARG A 56 19.15 14.06 26.67
N ASN A 57 19.92 14.63 27.59
CA ASN A 57 19.77 16.00 28.11
C ASN A 57 18.40 16.35 28.72
N PRO A 58 17.95 15.64 29.76
CA PRO A 58 16.79 16.08 30.53
C PRO A 58 17.10 17.43 31.18
N SER A 59 16.28 18.45 30.91
CA SER A 59 16.28 19.68 31.72
C SER A 59 16.24 19.28 33.19
N ALA A 60 17.07 19.89 34.04
CA ALA A 60 17.13 19.57 35.47
C ALA A 60 15.75 19.67 36.14
N HIS A 61 14.88 20.54 35.63
CA HIS A 61 13.50 20.74 36.09
C HIS A 61 12.53 19.61 35.72
N ARG A 62 12.89 18.71 34.80
CA ARG A 62 12.03 17.63 34.28
C ARG A 62 12.45 16.24 34.74
N LYS A 63 13.48 16.13 35.59
CA LYS A 63 14.03 14.85 36.06
C LYS A 63 13.01 13.98 36.80
N GLY A 64 12.02 14.59 37.45
CA GLY A 64 10.94 13.90 38.16
C GLY A 64 9.71 13.58 37.29
N GLU A 65 9.72 13.86 35.98
CA GLU A 65 8.54 13.72 35.12
C GLU A 65 8.77 12.65 34.03
N PRO A 66 8.70 11.35 34.38
CA PRO A 66 9.11 10.25 33.50
C PRO A 66 8.39 10.22 32.15
N TYR A 67 7.10 10.57 32.08
CA TYR A 67 6.36 10.64 30.82
C TYR A 67 6.91 11.73 29.90
N ARG A 68 7.18 12.92 30.43
CA ARG A 68 7.73 14.05 29.66
C ARG A 68 9.16 13.77 29.19
N LEU A 69 9.96 13.08 30.01
CA LEU A 69 11.28 12.61 29.62
C LEU A 69 11.20 11.60 28.47
N ALA A 70 10.38 10.56 28.61
CA ALA A 70 10.16 9.58 27.55
C ALA A 70 9.71 10.25 26.24
N LEU A 71 8.76 11.18 26.31
CA LEU A 71 8.27 11.93 25.13
C LEU A 71 9.35 12.82 24.50
N SER A 72 10.25 13.41 25.30
CA SER A 72 11.39 14.16 24.77
C SER A 72 12.35 13.25 23.99
N GLY A 73 12.59 12.03 24.49
CA GLY A 73 13.36 11.01 23.78
C GLY A 73 12.67 10.55 22.49
N ILE A 74 11.36 10.29 22.55
CA ILE A 74 10.54 9.93 21.38
C ILE A 74 10.60 11.02 20.32
N LEU A 75 10.47 12.29 20.72
CA LEU A 75 10.54 13.44 19.83
C LEU A 75 11.90 13.53 19.12
N ALA A 76 13.00 13.35 19.86
CA ALA A 76 14.33 13.34 19.28
C ALA A 76 14.51 12.21 18.24
N ARG A 77 13.98 11.01 18.53
CA ARG A 77 13.98 9.89 17.55
C ARG A 77 13.10 10.18 16.34
N LEU A 78 11.95 10.84 16.51
CA LEU A 78 11.11 11.27 15.39
C LEU A 78 11.82 12.29 14.51
N MET A 79 12.53 13.26 15.09
CA MET A 79 13.34 14.23 14.34
C MET A 79 14.47 13.54 13.55
N ALA A 80 15.15 12.57 14.16
CA ALA A 80 16.14 11.76 13.45
C ALA A 80 15.51 10.91 12.31
N THR A 81 14.29 10.44 12.52
CA THR A 81 13.52 9.71 11.49
C THR A 81 13.12 10.63 10.34
N ALA A 82 12.66 11.83 10.65
CA ALA A 82 12.36 12.87 9.67
C ALA A 82 13.59 13.21 8.83
N ALA A 83 14.76 13.36 9.46
CA ALA A 83 16.02 13.59 8.76
C ALA A 83 16.40 12.42 7.83
N ARG A 84 16.28 11.16 8.30
CA ARG A 84 16.53 9.96 7.48
C ARG A 84 15.58 9.85 6.29
N LEU A 85 14.33 10.26 6.46
CA LEU A 85 13.32 10.29 5.40
C LEU A 85 13.40 11.55 4.54
N GLU A 86 14.38 12.42 4.80
CA GLU A 86 14.59 13.71 4.11
C GLU A 86 13.33 14.59 4.14
N THR A 87 12.54 14.48 5.21
CA THR A 87 11.30 15.24 5.33
C THR A 87 11.56 16.64 5.84
N ASP A 88 10.95 17.62 5.19
CA ASP A 88 10.95 18.99 5.68
C ASP A 88 9.97 19.10 6.86
N VAL A 89 10.50 19.19 8.08
CA VAL A 89 9.72 19.34 9.32
C VAL A 89 9.93 20.71 9.98
N GLY A 90 10.53 21.67 9.28
CA GLY A 90 10.82 23.03 9.76
C GLY A 90 12.18 23.19 10.48
N GLU A 91 12.45 24.42 10.95
CA GLU A 91 13.67 24.75 11.70
C GLU A 91 13.63 24.14 13.10
N SER A 92 14.13 22.92 13.24
CA SER A 92 14.45 22.31 14.52
C SER A 92 15.82 21.67 14.42
N SER A 93 16.63 21.85 15.46
CA SER A 93 17.98 21.31 15.51
C SER A 93 17.94 19.78 15.46
N ILE A 94 18.26 19.23 14.29
CA ILE A 94 18.41 17.79 14.09
C ILE A 94 19.59 17.35 14.95
N ASN A 95 19.31 16.56 15.99
CA ASN A 95 20.35 15.95 16.78
C ASN A 95 20.76 14.62 16.14
N ASN A 96 21.83 14.64 15.35
CA ASN A 96 22.35 13.48 14.61
C ASN A 96 22.87 12.34 15.52
N GLU A 97 22.92 12.53 16.83
CA GLU A 97 23.37 11.49 17.77
C GLU A 97 22.27 10.50 18.20
N VAL A 98 21.02 10.73 17.80
CA VAL A 98 19.88 9.90 18.18
C VAL A 98 19.49 8.99 17.01
N ALA A 99 19.35 7.69 17.29
CA ALA A 99 18.94 6.73 16.27
C ALA A 99 17.48 6.93 15.84
N ALA A 100 17.25 7.05 14.53
CA ALA A 100 15.93 7.05 13.92
C ALA A 100 15.12 5.78 14.24
N TYR A 101 13.80 5.87 14.15
CA TYR A 101 12.95 4.67 14.08
C TYR A 101 13.21 3.94 12.76
N ALA A 102 13.33 2.61 12.84
CA ALA A 102 13.44 1.76 11.66
C ALA A 102 12.15 1.80 10.84
N ASP A 103 11.01 1.72 11.51
CA ASP A 103 9.67 1.64 10.93
C ASP A 103 8.62 2.30 11.86
N PRO A 104 7.37 2.48 11.39
CA PRO A 104 6.28 3.01 12.21
C PRO A 104 5.92 2.15 13.43
N ASP A 105 6.16 0.84 13.39
CA ASP A 105 5.84 -0.07 14.49
C ASP A 105 6.77 0.14 15.68
N ALA A 106 8.04 0.44 15.43
CA ALA A 106 9.00 0.84 16.46
C ALA A 106 8.57 2.13 17.17
N PHE A 107 8.02 3.12 16.43
CA PHE A 107 7.47 4.33 17.03
C PHE A 107 6.19 4.04 17.83
N LEU A 108 5.28 3.24 17.26
CA LEU A 108 4.07 2.81 17.93
C LEU A 108 4.36 2.03 19.22
N SER A 109 5.44 1.23 19.25
CA SER A 109 5.87 0.47 20.41
C SER A 109 6.21 1.40 21.59
N ASP A 110 6.97 2.46 21.35
CA ASP A 110 7.30 3.45 22.38
C ASP A 110 6.02 4.16 22.89
N LEU A 111 5.06 4.47 22.02
CA LEU A 111 3.75 5.01 22.44
C LEU A 111 2.91 4.01 23.23
N ASN A 112 3.03 2.70 22.95
CA ASN A 112 2.33 1.65 23.69
C ASN A 112 2.87 1.52 25.12
N VAL A 113 4.16 1.79 25.35
CA VAL A 113 4.73 1.84 26.72
C VAL A 113 4.04 2.92 27.54
N LEU A 114 3.87 4.13 26.98
CA LEU A 114 3.14 5.22 27.65
C LEU A 114 1.71 4.79 28.01
N ASP A 115 1.01 4.15 27.08
CA ASP A 115 -0.37 3.70 27.27
C ASP A 115 -0.50 2.66 28.37
N ARG A 116 0.33 1.60 28.33
CA ARG A 116 0.35 0.56 29.37
C ARG A 116 0.64 1.15 30.74
N SER A 117 1.60 2.06 30.84
CA SER A 117 1.96 2.73 32.09
C SER A 117 0.80 3.58 32.63
N LEU A 118 0.15 4.40 31.78
CA LEU A 118 -1.00 5.21 32.18
C LEU A 118 -2.19 4.35 32.65
N VAL A 119 -2.45 3.23 31.97
CA VAL A 119 -3.52 2.31 32.37
C VAL A 119 -3.21 1.66 33.72
N ALA A 120 -1.96 1.24 33.95
CA ALA A 120 -1.53 0.61 35.19
C ALA A 120 -1.70 1.51 36.42
N ILE A 121 -1.52 2.83 36.26
CA ILE A 121 -1.68 3.82 37.36
C ILE A 121 -3.12 4.35 37.48
N GLY A 122 -4.09 3.75 36.78
CA GLY A 122 -5.49 4.19 36.81
C GLY A 122 -5.82 5.41 35.93
N CYS A 123 -4.85 5.95 35.18
CA CYS A 123 -5.02 7.11 34.29
C CYS A 123 -5.58 6.74 32.89
N SER A 124 -6.48 5.77 32.82
CA SER A 124 -7.03 5.26 31.55
C SER A 124 -7.80 6.33 30.74
N ILE A 125 -8.41 7.33 31.40
CA ILE A 125 -9.11 8.44 30.73
C ILE A 125 -8.12 9.27 29.90
N ILE A 126 -6.95 9.57 30.48
CA ILE A 126 -5.86 10.30 29.81
C ILE A 126 -5.32 9.47 28.63
N ALA A 127 -5.07 8.18 28.85
CA ALA A 127 -4.60 7.26 27.81
C ALA A 127 -5.55 7.20 26.59
N ARG A 128 -6.87 7.24 26.83
CA ARG A 128 -7.92 7.25 25.79
C ARG A 128 -8.06 8.59 25.04
N GLY A 129 -7.35 9.63 25.47
CA GLY A 129 -7.33 10.95 24.85
C GLY A 129 -6.40 11.02 23.64
N ARG A 130 -5.48 12.00 23.65
CA ARG A 130 -4.54 12.29 22.57
C ARG A 130 -3.65 11.10 22.23
N LEU A 131 -3.12 10.40 23.24
CA LEU A 131 -2.24 9.25 23.04
C LEU A 131 -2.91 8.15 22.20
N ARG A 132 -4.17 7.80 22.50
CA ARG A 132 -4.93 6.85 21.69
C ARG A 132 -5.13 7.31 20.25
N ARG A 133 -5.40 8.60 20.02
CA ARG A 133 -5.56 9.15 18.67
C ARG A 133 -4.25 9.08 17.89
N LEU A 134 -3.13 9.45 18.52
CA LEU A 134 -1.80 9.36 17.91
C LEU A 134 -1.44 7.91 17.56
N ARG A 135 -1.62 6.96 18.50
CA ARG A 135 -1.39 5.53 18.24
C ARG A 135 -2.23 4.99 17.08
N ARG A 136 -3.49 5.41 16.98
CA ARG A 136 -4.35 5.06 15.83
C ARG A 136 -3.84 5.69 14.53
N ALA A 137 -3.44 6.96 14.56
CA ALA A 137 -2.88 7.64 13.39
C ALA A 137 -1.64 6.91 12.86
N VAL A 138 -0.70 6.52 13.74
CA VAL A 138 0.49 5.76 13.34
C VAL A 138 0.12 4.43 12.67
N ARG A 139 -0.84 3.70 13.23
CA ARG A 139 -1.33 2.44 12.63
C ARG A 139 -1.99 2.63 11.26
N CYS A 140 -2.73 3.72 11.09
CA CYS A 140 -3.47 3.97 9.85
C CYS A 140 -2.59 4.55 8.74
N PHE A 141 -1.63 5.40 9.10
CA PHE A 141 -0.94 6.27 8.15
C PHE A 141 0.56 5.97 8.01
N GLY A 142 1.15 5.21 8.94
CA GLY A 142 2.59 4.92 8.92
C GLY A 142 3.44 6.19 8.81
N PHE A 143 4.57 6.11 8.10
CA PHE A 143 5.40 7.26 7.73
C PHE A 143 5.14 7.78 6.31
N HIS A 144 4.11 7.26 5.63
CA HIS A 144 3.81 7.59 4.23
C HIS A 144 2.43 8.22 4.03
N LEU A 145 1.69 8.52 5.10
CA LEU A 145 0.33 9.09 5.11
C LEU A 145 -0.74 8.23 4.43
N ALA A 146 -0.67 8.06 3.12
CA ALA A 146 -1.62 7.30 2.32
C ALA A 146 -0.85 6.29 1.47
N VAL A 147 -1.36 5.07 1.39
CA VAL A 147 -0.80 4.05 0.49
C VAL A 147 -1.03 4.50 -0.95
N LEU A 148 0.02 4.46 -1.77
CA LEU A 148 -0.10 4.69 -3.21
C LEU A 148 -0.27 3.36 -3.95
N ASP A 149 -1.13 3.38 -4.96
CA ASP A 149 -1.22 2.33 -5.96
C ASP A 149 -0.52 2.79 -7.24
N VAL A 150 0.25 1.91 -7.85
CA VAL A 150 0.80 2.14 -9.19
C VAL A 150 -0.13 1.47 -10.18
N ARG A 151 -0.49 2.16 -11.26
CA ARG A 151 -1.39 1.65 -12.29
C ARG A 151 -0.84 1.96 -13.68
N GLN A 152 -0.79 0.95 -14.53
CA GLN A 152 -0.37 1.06 -15.93
C GLN A 152 -1.25 0.18 -16.83
N ASN A 153 -1.24 0.42 -18.14
CA ASN A 153 -1.92 -0.41 -19.13
C ASN A 153 -1.07 -1.62 -19.52
N SER A 154 -1.67 -2.81 -19.60
CA SER A 154 -1.01 -4.07 -20.01
C SER A 154 -0.16 -3.94 -21.27
N ALA A 155 -0.65 -3.22 -22.29
CA ALA A 155 0.06 -3.07 -23.56
C ALA A 155 1.42 -2.36 -23.43
N VAL A 156 1.61 -1.53 -22.40
CA VAL A 156 2.93 -0.90 -22.12
C VAL A 156 3.89 -1.95 -21.58
N HIS A 157 3.42 -2.85 -20.71
CA HIS A 157 4.23 -3.94 -20.18
C HIS A 157 4.61 -4.94 -21.28
N GLU A 158 3.67 -5.29 -22.16
CA GLU A 158 3.91 -6.17 -23.30
C GLU A 158 5.03 -5.63 -24.21
N ARG A 159 4.96 -4.34 -24.60
CA ARG A 159 6.01 -3.69 -25.41
C ARG A 159 7.34 -3.62 -24.69
N THR A 160 7.32 -3.30 -23.40
CA THR A 160 8.52 -3.24 -22.54
C THR A 160 9.22 -4.61 -22.53
N ILE A 161 8.47 -5.68 -22.26
CA ILE A 161 8.99 -7.06 -22.25
C ILE A 161 9.46 -7.50 -23.64
N SER A 162 8.72 -7.15 -24.70
CA SER A 162 9.08 -7.42 -26.09
C SER A 162 10.45 -6.83 -26.44
N GLU A 163 10.67 -5.55 -26.09
CA GLU A 163 11.95 -4.88 -26.30
C GLU A 163 13.08 -5.54 -25.48
N LEU A 164 12.84 -5.78 -24.18
CA LEU A 164 13.85 -6.38 -23.30
C LEU A 164 14.30 -7.76 -23.79
N PHE A 165 13.37 -8.63 -24.19
CA PHE A 165 13.69 -9.94 -24.75
C PHE A 165 14.40 -9.85 -26.10
N GLY A 166 14.04 -8.88 -26.94
CA GLY A 166 14.73 -8.60 -28.19
C GLY A 166 16.19 -8.18 -27.97
N ILE A 167 16.45 -7.32 -26.98
CA ILE A 167 17.80 -6.83 -26.64
C ILE A 167 18.72 -7.97 -26.17
N VAL A 168 18.22 -8.86 -25.31
CA VAL A 168 19.02 -9.99 -24.80
C VAL A 168 19.03 -11.20 -25.74
N GLY A 169 18.23 -11.16 -26.81
CA GLY A 169 18.12 -12.24 -27.78
C GLY A 169 17.45 -13.51 -27.24
N ALA A 170 16.60 -13.39 -26.21
CA ALA A 170 15.89 -14.53 -25.63
C ALA A 170 14.86 -15.10 -26.61
N VAL A 171 14.13 -14.22 -27.31
CA VAL A 171 13.15 -14.57 -28.34
C VAL A 171 13.22 -13.53 -29.47
N LYS A 172 13.00 -13.96 -30.71
CA LYS A 172 13.01 -13.05 -31.87
C LYS A 172 11.86 -12.03 -31.87
N SER A 173 10.66 -12.46 -31.46
CA SER A 173 9.48 -11.61 -31.32
C SER A 173 8.56 -12.17 -30.25
N TYR A 174 8.53 -11.51 -29.09
CA TYR A 174 7.66 -11.87 -27.99
C TYR A 174 6.17 -11.73 -28.38
N GLU A 175 5.84 -10.66 -29.10
CA GLU A 175 4.49 -10.37 -29.59
C GLU A 175 3.90 -11.49 -30.46
N SER A 176 4.75 -12.22 -31.19
CA SER A 176 4.32 -13.32 -32.06
C SER A 176 4.03 -14.65 -31.33
N LEU A 177 4.35 -14.74 -30.03
CA LEU A 177 4.08 -15.93 -29.24
C LEU A 177 2.58 -16.05 -28.93
N SER A 178 2.07 -17.29 -28.91
CA SER A 178 0.75 -17.58 -28.33
C SER A 178 0.76 -17.32 -26.83
N GLU A 179 -0.43 -17.20 -26.23
CA GLU A 179 -0.57 -16.98 -24.78
C GLU A 179 0.17 -18.05 -23.98
N GLU A 180 0.02 -19.32 -24.36
CA GLU A 180 0.72 -20.44 -23.71
C GLU A 180 2.25 -20.32 -23.84
N GLY A 181 2.72 -19.84 -24.98
CA GLY A 181 4.14 -19.57 -25.23
C GLY A 181 4.67 -18.43 -24.37
N ARG A 182 3.90 -17.34 -24.22
CA ARG A 182 4.22 -16.20 -23.34
C ARG A 182 4.26 -16.64 -21.88
N VAL A 183 3.23 -17.34 -21.42
CA VAL A 183 3.13 -17.87 -20.04
C VAL A 183 4.31 -18.79 -19.72
N ALA A 184 4.66 -19.71 -20.63
CA ALA A 184 5.79 -20.63 -20.43
C ALA A 184 7.12 -19.88 -20.34
N LEU A 185 7.37 -18.92 -21.23
CA LEU A 185 8.58 -18.10 -21.24
C LEU A 185 8.70 -17.26 -19.96
N LEU A 186 7.66 -16.50 -19.62
CA LEU A 186 7.67 -15.62 -18.44
C LEU A 186 7.82 -16.42 -17.16
N THR A 187 7.11 -17.55 -17.03
CA THR A 187 7.24 -18.44 -15.86
C THR A 187 8.69 -18.92 -15.68
N HIS A 188 9.37 -19.26 -16.78
CA HIS A 188 10.78 -19.63 -16.75
C HIS A 188 11.68 -18.46 -16.30
N GLU A 189 11.51 -17.28 -16.90
CA GLU A 189 12.34 -16.10 -16.62
C GLU A 189 12.12 -15.52 -15.22
N ILE A 190 10.90 -15.59 -14.68
CA ILE A 190 10.59 -15.19 -13.29
C ILE A 190 11.39 -16.06 -12.30
N GLY A 191 11.50 -17.37 -12.57
CA GLY A 191 12.27 -18.29 -11.74
C GLY A 191 13.79 -18.25 -11.95
N ALA A 192 14.27 -17.60 -13.02
CA ALA A 192 15.68 -17.52 -13.34
C ALA A 192 16.38 -16.45 -12.50
N VAL A 193 17.56 -16.74 -11.94
CA VAL A 193 18.33 -15.77 -11.14
C VAL A 193 18.96 -14.66 -11.99
N ARG A 194 19.21 -14.94 -13.28
CA ARG A 194 19.81 -13.94 -14.18
C ARG A 194 18.83 -12.78 -14.43
N PRO A 195 19.32 -11.53 -14.48
CA PRO A 195 18.51 -10.40 -14.91
C PRO A 195 18.25 -10.45 -16.42
N VAL A 196 17.10 -9.97 -16.83
CA VAL A 196 16.74 -9.70 -18.23
C VAL A 196 17.19 -8.30 -18.63
N VAL A 197 17.14 -7.32 -17.72
CA VAL A 197 17.60 -5.96 -17.97
C VAL A 197 19.13 -5.93 -17.99
N SER A 198 19.71 -5.46 -19.11
CA SER A 198 21.15 -5.31 -19.25
C SER A 198 21.59 -3.85 -18.98
N PRO A 199 22.50 -3.59 -18.03
CA PRO A 199 23.02 -2.25 -17.79
C PRO A 199 23.93 -1.73 -18.93
N PHE A 200 24.29 -2.60 -19.89
CA PHE A 200 25.19 -2.28 -21.00
C PHE A 200 24.45 -2.02 -22.32
N ARG A 201 23.12 -2.02 -22.31
CA ARG A 201 22.29 -1.80 -23.50
C ARG A 201 21.31 -0.67 -23.23
N SER A 202 21.17 0.23 -24.21
CA SER A 202 20.14 1.27 -24.19
C SER A 202 18.78 0.67 -24.52
N CYS A 203 17.74 1.12 -23.82
CA CYS A 203 16.35 0.86 -24.17
C CYS A 203 15.72 2.12 -24.78
N SER A 204 14.55 1.98 -25.37
CA SER A 204 13.70 3.10 -25.78
C SER A 204 13.33 3.99 -24.58
N GLU A 205 12.83 5.20 -24.88
CA GLU A 205 12.35 6.12 -23.84
C GLU A 205 11.17 5.53 -23.06
N GLU A 206 10.24 4.80 -23.71
CA GLU A 206 9.10 4.16 -23.06
C GLU A 206 9.57 3.10 -22.06
N THR A 207 10.41 2.16 -22.49
CA THR A 207 10.96 1.08 -21.64
C THR A 207 11.81 1.65 -20.50
N SER A 208 12.63 2.67 -20.78
CA SER A 208 13.45 3.31 -19.75
C SER A 208 12.59 3.98 -18.68
N SER A 209 11.58 4.73 -19.09
CA SER A 209 10.62 5.40 -18.19
C SER A 209 9.83 4.40 -17.35
N GLU A 210 9.38 3.29 -17.93
CA GLU A 210 8.64 2.25 -17.21
C GLU A 210 9.54 1.56 -16.16
N LEU A 211 10.79 1.22 -16.51
CA LEU A 211 11.76 0.67 -15.56
C LEU A 211 12.11 1.66 -14.45
N GLU A 212 12.21 2.96 -14.75
CA GLU A 212 12.43 4.01 -13.74
C GLU A 212 11.28 4.09 -12.74
N ILE A 213 10.03 3.94 -13.18
CA ILE A 213 8.88 3.88 -12.27
C ILE A 213 9.03 2.69 -11.31
N PHE A 214 9.33 1.49 -11.80
CA PHE A 214 9.51 0.32 -10.94
C PHE A 214 10.70 0.45 -9.98
N ARG A 215 11.80 1.09 -10.40
CA ARG A 215 12.93 1.40 -9.51
C ARG A 215 12.52 2.39 -8.42
N ALA A 216 11.79 3.45 -8.78
CA ALA A 216 11.25 4.41 -7.82
C ALA A 216 10.30 3.75 -6.82
N VAL A 217 9.52 2.74 -7.23
CA VAL A 217 8.70 1.93 -6.31
C VAL A 217 9.58 1.16 -5.32
N ALA A 218 10.66 0.53 -5.79
CA ALA A 218 11.57 -0.22 -4.92
C ALA A 218 12.28 0.69 -3.90
N GLU A 219 12.76 1.85 -4.35
CA GLU A 219 13.37 2.88 -3.51
C GLU A 219 12.37 3.44 -2.49
N ALA A 220 11.15 3.76 -2.92
CA ALA A 220 10.07 4.23 -2.06
C ALA A 220 9.77 3.24 -0.93
N LYS A 221 9.67 1.94 -1.23
CA LYS A 221 9.42 0.90 -0.23
C LYS A 221 10.59 0.73 0.73
N ALA A 222 11.83 0.87 0.25
CA ALA A 222 13.02 0.86 1.11
C ALA A 222 13.09 2.09 2.04
N LYS A 223 12.70 3.27 1.53
CA LYS A 223 12.75 4.54 2.28
C LYS A 223 11.60 4.67 3.28
N PHE A 224 10.36 4.56 2.81
CA PHE A 224 9.13 4.84 3.57
C PHE A 224 8.45 3.58 4.16
N GLY A 225 9.00 2.40 3.88
CA GLY A 225 8.52 1.12 4.39
C GLY A 225 7.57 0.38 3.44
N GLU A 226 7.34 -0.89 3.73
CA GLU A 226 6.57 -1.81 2.87
C GLU A 226 5.14 -1.35 2.58
N GLY A 227 4.53 -0.60 3.51
CA GLY A 227 3.17 -0.09 3.38
C GLY A 227 3.00 1.07 2.39
N ALA A 228 4.07 1.74 1.98
CA ALA A 228 3.95 2.94 1.14
C ALA A 228 3.34 2.65 -0.24
N ILE A 229 3.70 1.50 -0.83
CA ILE A 229 3.14 1.01 -2.09
C ILE A 229 2.88 -0.48 -1.95
N THR A 230 1.61 -0.87 -2.12
CA THR A 230 1.17 -2.26 -1.89
C THR A 230 0.58 -2.94 -3.11
N GLN A 231 0.11 -2.18 -4.11
CA GLN A 231 -0.48 -2.72 -5.33
C GLN A 231 0.19 -2.15 -6.59
N CYS A 232 0.33 -3.03 -7.58
CA CYS A 232 0.57 -2.69 -8.98
C CYS A 232 -0.64 -3.17 -9.78
N ILE A 233 -1.43 -2.23 -10.30
CA ILE A 233 -2.70 -2.47 -10.99
C ILE A 233 -2.47 -2.47 -12.50
N ILE A 234 -2.99 -3.49 -13.18
CA ILE A 234 -2.84 -3.68 -14.62
C ILE A 234 -4.17 -3.39 -15.30
N SER A 235 -4.28 -2.23 -15.93
CA SER A 235 -5.46 -1.85 -16.72
C SER A 235 -5.54 -2.67 -18.00
N MET A 236 -6.74 -2.91 -18.50
CA MET A 236 -6.98 -3.71 -19.71
C MET A 236 -6.33 -5.10 -19.64
N THR A 237 -6.49 -5.80 -18.50
CA THR A 237 -6.02 -7.19 -18.38
C THR A 237 -6.85 -8.10 -19.29
N ARG A 238 -6.18 -8.86 -20.16
CA ARG A 238 -6.77 -9.77 -21.16
C ARG A 238 -6.24 -11.19 -21.06
N GLY A 239 -5.08 -11.40 -20.46
CA GLY A 239 -4.44 -12.72 -20.37
C GLY A 239 -3.72 -12.96 -19.04
N ALA A 240 -3.25 -14.19 -18.87
CA ALA A 240 -2.38 -14.56 -17.76
C ALA A 240 -0.99 -13.93 -17.94
N SER A 241 -0.52 -13.78 -19.19
CA SER A 241 0.76 -13.16 -19.51
C SER A 241 0.88 -11.74 -18.93
N ASP A 242 -0.19 -10.94 -18.95
CA ASP A 242 -0.18 -9.56 -18.45
C ASP A 242 0.34 -9.46 -17.01
N LEU A 243 -0.11 -10.37 -16.13
CA LEU A 243 0.35 -10.38 -14.73
C LEU A 243 1.77 -10.91 -14.60
N LEU A 244 2.16 -11.87 -15.45
CA LEU A 244 3.48 -12.45 -15.45
C LEU A 244 4.54 -11.48 -16.02
N GLU A 245 4.17 -10.63 -16.98
CA GLU A 245 5.01 -9.55 -17.49
C GLU A 245 5.36 -8.57 -16.37
N VAL A 246 4.37 -8.15 -15.59
CA VAL A 246 4.60 -7.29 -14.41
C VAL A 246 5.41 -8.03 -13.34
N ALA A 247 5.15 -9.32 -13.09
CA ALA A 247 5.95 -10.10 -12.16
C ALA A 247 7.44 -10.13 -12.56
N LEU A 248 7.72 -10.26 -13.86
CA LEU A 248 9.08 -10.20 -14.39
C LEU A 248 9.68 -8.80 -14.24
N LEU A 249 8.97 -7.73 -14.59
CA LEU A 249 9.46 -6.35 -14.41
C LEU A 249 9.76 -6.03 -12.94
N LEU A 250 8.91 -6.50 -12.02
CA LEU A 250 9.12 -6.37 -10.57
C LEU A 250 10.32 -7.17 -10.07
N LYS A 251 10.63 -8.31 -10.69
CA LYS A 251 11.82 -9.10 -10.38
C LYS A 251 13.08 -8.32 -10.76
N GLU A 252 13.09 -7.65 -11.90
CA GLU A 252 14.24 -6.88 -12.38
C GLU A 252 14.63 -5.70 -11.46
N VAL A 253 13.71 -5.27 -10.58
CA VAL A 253 13.95 -4.23 -9.56
C VAL A 253 14.00 -4.77 -8.12
N GLY A 254 14.01 -6.11 -7.95
CA GLY A 254 14.12 -6.75 -6.63
C GLY A 254 12.86 -6.67 -5.76
N LEU A 255 11.68 -6.45 -6.38
CA LEU A 255 10.39 -6.49 -5.70
C LEU A 255 9.72 -7.87 -5.78
N VAL A 256 10.10 -8.68 -6.77
CA VAL A 256 9.81 -10.11 -6.85
C VAL A 256 11.13 -10.88 -6.76
N ASP A 257 11.17 -11.89 -5.90
CA ASP A 257 12.32 -12.78 -5.76
C ASP A 257 12.10 -14.07 -6.58
N PRO A 258 13.11 -14.58 -7.30
CA PRO A 258 12.99 -15.81 -8.09
C PRO A 258 12.56 -17.05 -7.29
N SER A 259 12.75 -17.08 -5.97
CA SER A 259 12.22 -18.14 -5.10
C SER A 259 10.69 -18.14 -4.97
N GLY A 260 10.03 -17.06 -5.40
CA GLY A 260 8.57 -16.89 -5.41
C GLY A 260 8.05 -16.00 -4.29
N SER A 261 8.85 -15.05 -3.79
CA SER A 261 8.38 -14.02 -2.84
C SER A 261 8.09 -12.71 -3.56
N SER A 262 7.04 -11.99 -3.15
CA SER A 262 6.74 -10.65 -3.67
C SER A 262 6.57 -9.64 -2.54
N ARG A 263 7.07 -8.42 -2.77
CA ARG A 263 6.89 -7.27 -1.88
C ARG A 263 5.68 -6.40 -2.26
N ILE A 264 5.04 -6.67 -3.40
CA ILE A 264 3.90 -5.94 -3.93
C ILE A 264 2.86 -6.91 -4.52
N ASN A 265 1.58 -6.59 -4.42
CA ASN A 265 0.55 -7.39 -5.08
C ASN A 265 0.42 -6.95 -6.55
N ILE A 266 0.21 -7.91 -7.44
CA ILE A 266 -0.11 -7.66 -8.85
C ILE A 266 -1.61 -7.82 -9.00
N VAL A 267 -2.30 -6.75 -9.39
CA VAL A 267 -3.76 -6.65 -9.36
C VAL A 267 -4.29 -6.49 -10.79
N PRO A 268 -4.95 -7.50 -11.36
CA PRO A 268 -5.59 -7.34 -12.66
C PRO A 268 -6.81 -6.42 -12.54
N LEU A 269 -7.00 -5.58 -13.55
CA LEU A 269 -8.20 -4.77 -13.73
C LEU A 269 -8.91 -5.20 -15.02
N PHE A 270 -10.07 -5.81 -14.84
CA PHE A 270 -10.96 -6.23 -15.93
C PHE A 270 -11.98 -5.14 -16.21
N GLU A 271 -11.94 -4.56 -17.42
CA GLU A 271 -12.63 -3.31 -17.77
C GLU A 271 -13.68 -3.47 -18.87
N THR A 272 -13.53 -4.41 -19.81
CA THR A 272 -14.52 -4.63 -20.88
C THR A 272 -15.48 -5.78 -20.57
N ILE A 273 -16.58 -5.91 -21.33
CA ILE A 273 -17.51 -7.03 -21.18
C ILE A 273 -16.84 -8.37 -21.48
N GLU A 274 -15.95 -8.40 -22.47
CA GLU A 274 -15.18 -9.60 -22.80
C GLU A 274 -14.23 -9.97 -21.66
N ASP A 275 -13.49 -8.99 -21.12
CA ASP A 275 -12.59 -9.20 -20.00
C ASP A 275 -13.33 -9.74 -18.77
N LEU A 276 -14.50 -9.19 -18.44
CA LEU A 276 -15.34 -9.65 -17.33
C LEU A 276 -15.84 -11.08 -17.52
N ARG A 277 -16.12 -11.51 -18.76
CA ARG A 277 -16.52 -12.89 -19.06
C ARG A 277 -15.36 -13.88 -18.93
N ASN A 278 -14.14 -13.40 -19.19
CA ASN A 278 -12.93 -14.23 -19.20
C ASN A 278 -12.16 -14.21 -17.88
N CYS A 279 -12.44 -13.26 -16.97
CA CYS A 279 -11.64 -13.01 -15.77
C CYS A 279 -11.47 -14.25 -14.87
N ALA A 280 -12.53 -15.04 -14.70
CA ALA A 280 -12.48 -16.24 -13.87
C ALA A 280 -11.56 -17.31 -14.48
N GLY A 281 -11.59 -17.49 -15.81
CA GLY A 281 -10.70 -18.41 -16.52
C GLY A 281 -9.23 -17.99 -16.41
N ILE A 282 -8.95 -16.70 -16.63
CA ILE A 282 -7.60 -16.12 -16.51
C ILE A 282 -7.04 -16.34 -15.09
N MET A 283 -7.85 -16.07 -14.06
CA MET A 283 -7.41 -16.27 -12.68
C MET A 283 -7.28 -17.75 -12.30
N ASP A 284 -8.11 -18.64 -12.85
CA ASP A 284 -7.99 -20.10 -12.63
C ASP A 284 -6.68 -20.64 -13.19
N GLU A 285 -6.31 -20.21 -14.40
CA GLU A 285 -5.04 -20.55 -15.04
C GLU A 285 -3.85 -20.05 -14.21
N LEU A 286 -3.83 -18.75 -13.88
CA LEU A 286 -2.75 -18.14 -13.09
C LEU A 286 -2.55 -18.81 -11.73
N LEU A 287 -3.63 -19.07 -10.99
CA LEU A 287 -3.54 -19.68 -9.67
C LEU A 287 -3.12 -21.16 -9.73
N ALA A 288 -3.31 -21.83 -10.87
CA ALA A 288 -2.79 -23.17 -11.12
C ALA A 288 -1.29 -23.19 -11.41
N LEU A 289 -0.69 -22.07 -11.84
CA LEU A 289 0.76 -21.98 -12.09
C LEU A 289 1.55 -21.97 -10.78
N PRO A 290 2.46 -22.94 -10.54
CA PRO A 290 3.22 -22.99 -9.28
C PRO A 290 4.07 -21.73 -9.02
N ALA A 291 4.61 -21.11 -10.07
CA ALA A 291 5.40 -19.89 -9.94
C ALA A 291 4.56 -18.72 -9.41
N TYR A 292 3.39 -18.47 -10.01
CA TYR A 292 2.49 -17.41 -9.59
C TYR A 292 1.87 -17.71 -8.22
N ARG A 293 1.50 -18.96 -7.96
CA ARG A 293 0.92 -19.40 -6.68
C ARG A 293 1.85 -19.12 -5.50
N LYS A 294 3.17 -19.24 -5.66
CA LYS A 294 4.16 -18.85 -4.64
C LYS A 294 4.13 -17.36 -4.34
N LEU A 295 4.04 -16.52 -5.37
CA LEU A 295 3.92 -15.06 -5.19
C LEU A 295 2.71 -14.73 -4.32
N VAL A 296 1.55 -15.32 -4.63
CA VAL A 296 0.32 -15.15 -3.83
C VAL A 296 0.47 -15.67 -2.39
N ALA A 297 1.14 -16.82 -2.20
CA ALA A 297 1.40 -17.36 -0.86
C ALA A 297 2.26 -16.42 -0.01
N SER A 298 3.31 -15.82 -0.60
CA SER A 298 4.17 -14.84 0.08
C SER A 298 3.42 -13.58 0.52
N ARG A 299 2.22 -13.35 -0.05
CA ARG A 299 1.30 -12.24 0.27
C ARG A 299 0.13 -12.70 1.14
N SER A 300 0.35 -13.68 2.01
CA SER A 300 -0.65 -14.21 2.96
C SER A 300 -1.88 -14.81 2.30
N ASP A 301 -1.69 -15.42 1.12
CA ASP A 301 -2.76 -16.03 0.32
C ASP A 301 -3.93 -15.07 0.05
N VAL A 302 -3.63 -13.79 -0.17
CA VAL A 302 -4.62 -12.79 -0.60
C VAL A 302 -4.27 -12.34 -2.01
N GLN A 303 -5.23 -12.47 -2.92
CA GLN A 303 -5.13 -11.93 -4.27
C GLN A 303 -6.28 -10.95 -4.48
N GLU A 304 -5.92 -9.73 -4.88
CA GLU A 304 -6.88 -8.67 -5.19
C GLU A 304 -7.21 -8.71 -6.69
N VAL A 305 -8.48 -8.48 -7.03
CA VAL A 305 -8.95 -8.33 -8.42
C VAL A 305 -9.77 -7.05 -8.50
N MET A 306 -9.43 -6.18 -9.44
CA MET A 306 -10.13 -4.92 -9.65
C MET A 306 -11.17 -5.07 -10.77
N LEU A 307 -12.37 -4.55 -10.54
CA LEU A 307 -13.47 -4.58 -11.50
C LEU A 307 -13.83 -3.16 -11.98
N GLY A 308 -13.81 -2.95 -13.30
CA GLY A 308 -14.09 -1.68 -13.94
C GLY A 308 -15.56 -1.47 -14.24
N TYR A 309 -16.30 -0.72 -13.40
CA TYR A 309 -17.73 -0.48 -13.61
C TYR A 309 -18.02 0.53 -14.73
N SER A 310 -17.33 1.68 -14.76
CA SER A 310 -17.57 2.72 -15.77
C SER A 310 -17.13 2.29 -17.16
N ASP A 311 -15.99 1.63 -17.27
CA ASP A 311 -15.44 1.20 -18.55
C ASP A 311 -16.29 0.08 -19.16
N SER A 312 -16.74 -0.89 -18.36
CA SER A 312 -17.64 -1.95 -18.86
C SER A 312 -19.02 -1.41 -19.23
N ASN A 313 -19.51 -0.38 -18.53
CA ASN A 313 -20.72 0.33 -18.92
C ASN A 313 -20.55 1.09 -20.25
N LYS A 314 -19.37 1.70 -20.50
CA LYS A 314 -19.07 2.35 -21.77
C LYS A 314 -19.01 1.34 -22.93
N ASP A 315 -18.56 0.12 -22.65
CA ASP A 315 -18.43 -0.97 -23.62
C ASP A 315 -19.78 -1.65 -23.94
N GLY A 316 -20.49 -2.15 -22.91
CA GLY A 316 -21.69 -2.98 -23.07
C GLY A 316 -23.03 -2.34 -22.71
N GLY A 317 -23.01 -1.09 -22.22
CA GLY A 317 -24.18 -0.43 -21.64
C GLY A 317 -24.53 -0.92 -20.22
N PHE A 318 -25.36 -0.15 -19.52
CA PHE A 318 -25.55 -0.24 -18.07
C PHE A 318 -26.09 -1.59 -17.58
N VAL A 319 -27.08 -2.15 -18.29
CA VAL A 319 -27.71 -3.42 -17.90
C VAL A 319 -26.76 -4.59 -18.10
N THR A 320 -26.11 -4.65 -19.26
CA THR A 320 -25.13 -5.68 -19.59
C THR A 320 -23.96 -5.64 -18.61
N SER A 321 -23.38 -4.46 -18.38
CA SER A 321 -22.23 -4.35 -17.48
C SER A 321 -22.57 -4.74 -16.05
N GLY A 322 -23.72 -4.30 -15.52
CA GLY A 322 -24.17 -4.70 -14.17
C GLY A 322 -24.35 -6.21 -14.04
N TRP A 323 -24.93 -6.87 -15.04
CA TRP A 323 -25.13 -8.32 -15.02
C TRP A 323 -23.83 -9.11 -15.18
N GLU A 324 -22.93 -8.67 -16.08
CA GLU A 324 -21.65 -9.33 -16.29
C GLU A 324 -20.72 -9.17 -15.07
N LEU A 325 -20.74 -8.01 -14.40
CA LEU A 325 -20.02 -7.82 -13.13
C LEU A 325 -20.53 -8.78 -12.06
N TYR A 326 -21.84 -8.90 -11.89
CA TYR A 326 -22.43 -9.82 -10.92
C TYR A 326 -22.02 -11.28 -11.18
N LYS A 327 -22.05 -11.72 -12.44
CA LYS A 327 -21.58 -13.06 -12.83
C LYS A 327 -20.08 -13.24 -12.58
N ALA A 328 -19.27 -12.26 -12.96
CA ALA A 328 -17.82 -12.29 -12.77
C ALA A 328 -17.45 -12.43 -11.28
N GLU A 329 -18.10 -11.67 -10.39
CA GLU A 329 -17.90 -11.75 -8.94
C GLU A 329 -18.19 -13.16 -8.40
N ILE A 330 -19.33 -13.77 -8.80
CA ILE A 330 -19.66 -15.16 -8.40
C ILE A 330 -18.60 -16.16 -8.88
N GLN A 331 -18.22 -16.08 -10.15
CA GLN A 331 -17.25 -17.01 -10.73
C GLN A 331 -15.85 -16.85 -10.11
N LEU A 332 -15.43 -15.61 -9.82
CA LEU A 332 -14.17 -15.35 -9.11
C LEU A 332 -14.20 -15.94 -7.70
N ILE A 333 -15.31 -15.82 -6.97
CA ILE A 333 -15.45 -16.42 -5.63
C ILE A 333 -15.25 -17.94 -5.71
N GLU A 334 -15.86 -18.62 -6.69
CA GLU A 334 -15.73 -20.06 -6.90
C GLU A 334 -14.28 -20.46 -7.24
N VAL A 335 -13.62 -19.76 -8.17
CA VAL A 335 -12.23 -20.01 -8.57
C VAL A 335 -11.27 -19.83 -7.39
N PHE A 336 -11.43 -18.76 -6.62
CA PHE A 336 -10.54 -18.49 -5.49
C PHE A 336 -10.75 -19.51 -4.35
N ALA A 337 -11.99 -19.95 -4.13
CA ALA A 337 -12.29 -21.04 -3.21
C ALA A 337 -11.64 -22.36 -3.65
N LYS A 338 -11.70 -22.70 -4.95
CA LYS A 338 -11.03 -23.88 -5.54
C LYS A 338 -9.52 -23.89 -5.24
N HIS A 339 -8.85 -22.74 -5.36
CA HIS A 339 -7.41 -22.60 -5.12
C HIS A 339 -7.00 -22.31 -3.67
N ARG A 340 -7.99 -22.19 -2.75
CA ARG A 340 -7.78 -21.81 -1.34
C ARG A 340 -7.02 -20.49 -1.20
N VAL A 341 -7.36 -19.52 -2.05
CA VAL A 341 -6.83 -18.15 -2.01
C VAL A 341 -7.95 -17.22 -1.56
N ARG A 342 -7.65 -16.27 -0.68
CA ARG A 342 -8.62 -15.26 -0.28
C ARG A 342 -8.73 -14.19 -1.36
N LEU A 343 -9.92 -14.08 -1.95
CA LEU A 343 -10.26 -13.01 -2.87
C LEU A 343 -10.47 -11.70 -2.11
N ARG A 344 -9.90 -10.61 -2.62
CA ARG A 344 -10.31 -9.25 -2.28
C ARG A 344 -10.76 -8.54 -3.55
N LEU A 345 -12.03 -8.13 -3.61
CA LEU A 345 -12.52 -7.35 -4.72
C LEU A 345 -12.19 -5.86 -4.52
N PHE A 346 -11.64 -5.26 -5.57
CA PHE A 346 -11.42 -3.82 -5.65
C PHE A 346 -12.43 -3.21 -6.63
N HIS A 347 -13.42 -2.51 -6.09
CA HIS A 347 -14.46 -1.89 -6.87
C HIS A 347 -13.96 -0.56 -7.47
N GLY A 348 -13.83 -0.54 -8.79
CA GLY A 348 -13.42 0.63 -9.57
C GLY A 348 -14.50 1.70 -9.68
N ARG A 349 -14.19 2.74 -10.46
CA ARG A 349 -15.05 3.91 -10.64
C ARG A 349 -16.41 3.54 -11.24
N GLY A 350 -17.49 4.01 -10.61
CA GLY A 350 -18.77 4.26 -11.28
C GLY A 350 -19.89 3.24 -11.11
N GLY A 351 -19.74 2.23 -10.25
CA GLY A 351 -20.87 1.45 -9.75
C GLY A 351 -21.75 2.28 -8.81
N SER A 352 -22.94 1.78 -8.49
CA SER A 352 -23.85 2.34 -7.47
C SER A 352 -23.13 2.65 -6.15
N VAL A 353 -22.12 1.86 -5.79
CA VAL A 353 -21.26 2.02 -4.60
C VAL A 353 -20.46 3.34 -4.61
N GLY A 354 -20.02 3.82 -5.78
CA GLY A 354 -19.07 4.94 -5.89
C GLY A 354 -19.68 6.27 -6.36
N ARG A 355 -20.91 6.26 -6.91
CA ARG A 355 -21.50 7.47 -7.52
C ARG A 355 -22.36 8.32 -6.59
N GLY A 356 -22.56 7.94 -5.34
CA GLY A 356 -23.41 8.69 -4.40
C GLY A 356 -24.86 8.89 -4.86
N GLY A 357 -25.29 8.25 -5.95
CA GLY A 357 -26.64 8.31 -6.51
C GLY A 357 -27.61 7.32 -5.86
N GLY A 358 -27.08 6.37 -5.09
CA GLY A 358 -27.81 5.49 -4.17
C GLY A 358 -26.97 5.22 -2.93
N PRO A 359 -27.53 4.64 -1.85
CA PRO A 359 -26.80 4.43 -0.62
C PRO A 359 -25.65 3.42 -0.83
N SER A 360 -24.39 3.85 -0.60
CA SER A 360 -23.21 2.95 -0.69
C SER A 360 -23.40 1.68 0.14
N TYR A 361 -24.04 1.82 1.30
CA TYR A 361 -24.42 0.73 2.19
C TYR A 361 -25.25 -0.36 1.49
N GLU A 362 -26.33 0.02 0.81
CA GLU A 362 -27.20 -0.93 0.11
C GLU A 362 -26.46 -1.60 -1.05
N ALA A 363 -25.60 -0.86 -1.74
CA ALA A 363 -24.81 -1.40 -2.84
C ALA A 363 -23.75 -2.41 -2.37
N ILE A 364 -23.20 -2.25 -1.16
CA ILE A 364 -22.32 -3.23 -0.52
C ILE A 364 -23.11 -4.47 -0.09
N LEU A 365 -24.30 -4.28 0.49
CA LEU A 365 -25.17 -5.41 0.89
C LEU A 365 -25.69 -6.22 -0.30
N ALA A 366 -25.87 -5.58 -1.46
CA ALA A 366 -26.34 -6.24 -2.68
C ALA A 366 -25.26 -7.10 -3.38
N GLN A 367 -24.01 -7.05 -2.91
CA GLN A 367 -22.92 -7.85 -3.45
C GLN A 367 -23.18 -9.35 -3.25
N PRO A 368 -22.68 -10.23 -4.14
CA PRO A 368 -22.78 -11.67 -3.97
C PRO A 368 -22.22 -12.16 -2.63
N VAL A 369 -22.79 -13.25 -2.12
CA VAL A 369 -22.31 -13.89 -0.89
C VAL A 369 -20.86 -14.32 -1.09
N GLY A 370 -19.96 -13.86 -0.22
CA GLY A 370 -18.52 -14.14 -0.29
C GLY A 370 -17.69 -13.06 -0.97
N ALA A 371 -18.31 -12.06 -1.60
CA ALA A 371 -17.60 -10.96 -2.29
C ALA A 371 -16.80 -10.06 -1.33
N VAL A 372 -17.35 -9.79 -0.14
CA VAL A 372 -16.70 -8.92 0.86
C VAL A 372 -15.74 -9.72 1.75
N ASN A 373 -16.16 -10.88 2.28
CA ASN A 373 -15.33 -11.76 3.12
C ASN A 373 -14.41 -11.05 4.16
N GLY A 374 -14.93 -9.99 4.80
CA GLY A 374 -14.22 -9.19 5.80
C GLY A 374 -13.24 -8.13 5.26
N GLN A 375 -13.18 -7.90 3.95
CA GLN A 375 -12.33 -6.90 3.32
C GLN A 375 -13.09 -6.16 2.20
N ILE A 376 -13.00 -4.84 2.19
CA ILE A 376 -13.59 -4.03 1.13
C ILE A 376 -12.60 -2.99 0.65
N ARG A 377 -12.53 -2.82 -0.67
CA ARG A 377 -11.74 -1.78 -1.29
C ARG A 377 -12.56 -1.12 -2.39
N ILE A 378 -12.73 0.18 -2.28
CA ILE A 378 -13.58 0.97 -3.19
C ILE A 378 -12.80 2.20 -3.63
N THR A 379 -12.94 2.55 -4.91
CA THR A 379 -12.45 3.82 -5.42
C THR A 379 -13.42 4.94 -5.03
N GLU A 380 -12.99 5.86 -4.17
CA GLU A 380 -13.71 7.11 -3.93
C GLU A 380 -13.41 8.13 -5.04
N GLN A 381 -14.46 8.67 -5.65
CA GLN A 381 -14.31 9.62 -6.75
C GLN A 381 -13.87 11.00 -6.24
N GLY A 382 -13.01 11.69 -7.00
CA GLY A 382 -12.52 13.02 -6.63
C GLY A 382 -13.67 14.02 -6.42
N GLU A 383 -14.69 13.94 -7.28
CA GLU A 383 -15.91 14.74 -7.19
C GLU A 383 -16.76 14.46 -5.93
N THR A 384 -16.63 13.30 -5.29
CA THR A 384 -17.39 12.94 -4.08
C THR A 384 -16.61 13.18 -2.77
N ILE A 385 -15.29 13.44 -2.85
CA ILE A 385 -14.44 13.59 -1.64
C ILE A 385 -14.95 14.70 -0.72
N SER A 386 -15.32 15.86 -1.26
CA SER A 386 -15.83 16.97 -0.45
C SER A 386 -17.15 16.60 0.24
N GLY A 387 -18.07 15.96 -0.47
CA GLY A 387 -19.35 15.51 0.09
C GLY A 387 -19.20 14.50 1.22
N LYS A 388 -18.18 13.62 1.17
CA LYS A 388 -17.97 12.54 2.14
C LYS A 388 -16.99 12.87 3.27
N TYR A 389 -16.01 13.74 3.02
CA TYR A 389 -14.87 13.93 3.94
C TYR A 389 -14.53 15.40 4.23
N ALA A 390 -15.32 16.39 3.77
CA ALA A 390 -15.00 17.81 3.99
C ALA A 390 -14.93 18.23 5.47
N ASN A 391 -15.56 17.50 6.39
CA ASN A 391 -15.38 17.73 7.82
C ASN A 391 -15.37 16.41 8.62
N PRO A 392 -14.79 16.41 9.83
CA PRO A 392 -14.63 15.19 10.62
C PRO A 392 -15.94 14.48 11.01
N LYS A 393 -17.07 15.20 11.15
CA LYS A 393 -18.36 14.58 11.49
C LYS A 393 -18.93 13.80 10.32
N VAL A 394 -18.92 14.40 9.14
CA VAL A 394 -19.39 13.76 7.90
C VAL A 394 -18.46 12.60 7.52
N GLY A 395 -17.14 12.80 7.62
CA GLY A 395 -16.17 11.73 7.41
C GLY A 395 -16.38 10.55 8.35
N ARG A 396 -16.69 10.79 9.62
CA ARG A 396 -17.04 9.73 10.57
C ARG A 396 -18.31 8.99 10.17
N ALA A 397 -19.38 9.70 9.82
CA ALA A 397 -20.63 9.08 9.40
C ALA A 397 -20.43 8.20 8.15
N ASN A 398 -19.61 8.66 7.20
CA ASN A 398 -19.27 7.88 6.00
C ASN A 398 -18.44 6.62 6.30
N LEU A 399 -17.60 6.64 7.34
CA LEU A 399 -16.82 5.46 7.77
C LEU A 399 -17.62 4.48 8.64
N GLU A 400 -18.67 4.96 9.33
CA GLU A 400 -19.58 4.12 10.12
C GLU A 400 -20.62 3.39 9.25
N THR A 401 -20.89 3.93 8.06
CA THR A 401 -21.77 3.37 7.02
C THR A 401 -21.02 2.37 6.18
#